data_AF-A0AAU2UHK5-F1
#
_entry.id   AF-A0AAU2UHK5-F1
#
_cell.length_a   1.000
_cell.length_b   1.000
_cell.length_c   1.000
_cell.angle_alpha   90.00
_cell.angle_beta   90.00
_cell.angle_gamma   90.00
#
_symmetry.space_group_name_H-M   'P 1'
#
loop_
_entity.id
_entity.type
_entity.pdbx_description
1 polymer ?
#
loop_
_entity_poly.entity_id
_entity_poly.type
_entity_poly.pdbx_seq_one_letter_code
_entity_poly.pdbx_strand_id
1 'polypeptide(L)'
;MAKRRANGEGTITKRSDGRYQAAAYVYRPDGTRTRKFAYGKTRDEVSDKLIEMQSKTRQGIPAATSAMPFGDYLTYWLATIAPARLKPATLNSYEGLSRLYIRPALGKKRLNRLSPTDVRLFLAAFKDGCLCCLRGVDAARVEGERTCCAVRKCCERRPSARTVQYVHAVLRSALQQAVREELIARNVAKIVETPTVQREEVRPLDAGEARLLLRATRDHRLYSLWLLLISTGLRRGEVLGLTWSDVDLPAGQLRVRRNLQRIKRELLFGTPKTARSIRTVSLPKRCVDALHAHRAKQEKERKVAGAKWRPLDHQPTGLIFTTSTGRAIDPRSLNRMLTILCTKAKVRRVRVHDLRHTCASLLLAQGVDARVIMETLGHSTITMTLDTYAHVMQTTLRAAADRMDDALGPDANGEVL
;
A
#
# COMPACT_ATOMS: atom_id res chain seq x y z
N MET A 1 -31.88 49.82 35.57
CA MET A 1 -32.44 48.76 34.70
C MET A 1 -31.29 48.03 34.02
N ALA A 2 -31.21 46.70 34.14
CA ALA A 2 -30.12 45.93 33.52
C ALA A 2 -30.19 46.06 31.99
N LYS A 3 -29.11 46.57 31.38
CA LYS A 3 -28.97 46.77 29.92
C LYS A 3 -29.29 45.45 29.20
N ARG A 4 -30.29 45.46 28.32
CA ARG A 4 -30.67 44.28 27.52
C ARG A 4 -29.48 43.88 26.65
N ARG A 5 -28.98 42.65 26.84
CA ARG A 5 -27.81 42.12 26.10
C ARG A 5 -28.04 42.21 24.59
N ALA A 6 -26.99 42.54 23.83
CA ALA A 6 -27.08 42.62 22.38
C ALA A 6 -27.32 41.24 21.75
N ASN A 7 -28.00 41.21 20.60
CA ASN A 7 -28.30 39.98 19.88
C ASN A 7 -27.01 39.22 19.53
N GLY A 8 -26.84 38.02 20.10
CA GLY A 8 -25.67 37.16 19.86
C GLY A 8 -24.61 37.13 20.97
N GLU A 9 -24.73 37.95 22.02
CA GLU A 9 -23.82 37.96 23.18
C GLU A 9 -23.86 36.69 24.04
N GLY A 10 -24.87 35.84 23.83
CA GLY A 10 -25.07 34.63 24.59
C GLY A 10 -25.54 34.88 26.04
N THR A 11 -25.96 33.81 26.70
CA THR A 11 -26.56 33.86 28.04
C THR A 11 -25.84 32.90 28.97
N ILE A 12 -25.49 33.36 30.18
CA ILE A 12 -25.04 32.49 31.28
C ILE A 12 -26.10 32.52 32.36
N THR A 13 -26.64 31.37 32.75
CA THR A 13 -27.66 31.22 33.78
C THR A 13 -27.24 30.19 34.82
N LYS A 14 -27.59 30.43 36.09
CA LYS A 14 -27.44 29.44 37.16
C LYS A 14 -28.69 28.55 37.16
N ARG A 15 -28.49 27.24 37.15
CA ARG A 15 -29.58 26.24 37.15
C ARG A 15 -29.97 25.88 38.59
N SER A 16 -31.14 25.26 38.72
CA SER A 16 -31.67 24.76 40.00
C SER A 16 -30.80 23.68 40.64
N ASP A 17 -30.00 22.95 39.86
CA ASP A 17 -29.04 21.93 40.31
C ASP A 17 -27.70 22.50 40.80
N GLY A 18 -27.59 23.83 40.93
CA GLY A 18 -26.37 24.53 41.35
C GLY A 18 -25.30 24.69 40.27
N ARG A 19 -25.49 24.12 39.07
CA ARG A 19 -24.56 24.26 37.93
C ARG A 19 -24.84 25.53 37.12
N TYR A 20 -23.86 25.96 36.32
CA TYR A 20 -24.02 27.06 35.37
C TYR A 20 -24.24 26.53 33.95
N GLN A 21 -25.03 27.27 33.16
CA GLN A 21 -25.32 26.99 31.75
C GLN A 21 -25.01 28.22 30.90
N ALA A 22 -24.15 28.08 29.89
CA ALA A 22 -23.97 29.05 28.81
C ALA A 22 -24.83 28.64 27.61
N ALA A 23 -25.37 29.61 26.88
CA ALA A 23 -25.99 29.39 25.58
C ALA A 23 -25.51 30.41 24.55
N ALA A 24 -25.11 29.96 23.36
CA ALA A 24 -24.75 30.79 22.21
C ALA A 24 -25.36 30.25 20.92
N TYR A 25 -25.64 31.13 19.97
CA TYR A 25 -25.95 30.73 18.61
C TYR A 25 -24.66 30.40 17.86
N VAL A 26 -24.62 29.22 17.25
CA VAL A 26 -23.50 28.73 16.44
C VAL A 26 -24.00 28.43 15.03
N TYR A 27 -23.15 28.70 14.02
CA TYR A 27 -23.45 28.36 12.64
C TYR A 27 -23.38 26.85 12.42
N ARG A 28 -24.31 26.32 11.64
CA ARG A 28 -24.24 24.99 11.05
C ARG A 28 -23.67 25.08 9.62
N PRO A 29 -23.14 23.98 9.07
CA PRO A 29 -22.64 23.95 7.70
C PRO A 29 -23.71 24.29 6.65
N ASP A 30 -25.00 24.09 6.96
CA ASP A 30 -26.14 24.45 6.11
C ASP A 30 -26.48 25.97 6.13
N GLY A 31 -25.66 26.79 6.80
CA GLY A 31 -25.89 28.24 6.95
C GLY A 31 -26.89 28.61 8.04
N THR A 32 -27.59 27.64 8.65
CA THR A 32 -28.56 27.93 9.72
C THR A 32 -27.86 28.17 11.06
N ARG A 33 -28.51 28.95 11.94
CA ARG A 33 -28.03 29.18 13.32
C ARG A 33 -28.75 28.26 14.28
N THR A 34 -28.01 27.56 15.13
CA THR A 34 -28.59 26.72 16.20
C THR A 34 -28.10 27.19 17.56
N ARG A 35 -28.97 27.15 18.58
CA ARG A 35 -28.61 27.51 19.94
C ARG A 35 -27.94 26.30 20.61
N LYS A 36 -26.67 26.42 20.96
CA LYS A 36 -25.92 25.40 21.72
C LYS A 36 -25.79 25.80 23.17
N PHE A 37 -25.81 24.79 24.02
CA PHE A 37 -25.64 24.93 25.47
C PHE A 37 -24.32 24.31 25.92
N ALA A 38 -23.64 24.96 26.85
CA ALA A 38 -22.48 24.44 27.56
C ALA A 38 -22.74 24.51 29.07
N TYR A 39 -22.23 23.53 29.82
CA TYR A 39 -22.47 23.41 31.25
C TYR A 39 -21.15 23.35 32.02
N GLY A 40 -21.16 23.82 33.27
CA GLY A 40 -19.99 23.80 34.15
C GLY A 40 -20.38 23.98 35.62
N LYS A 41 -19.44 23.75 36.52
CA LYS A 41 -19.63 23.89 37.97
C LYS A 41 -19.49 25.34 38.43
N THR A 42 -18.64 26.13 37.77
CA THR A 42 -18.41 27.55 38.10
C THR A 42 -18.85 28.47 36.96
N ARG A 43 -19.08 29.74 37.29
CA ARG A 43 -19.45 30.76 36.30
C ARG A 43 -18.31 31.00 35.29
N ASP A 44 -17.07 31.01 35.74
CA ASP A 44 -15.89 31.26 34.90
C ASP A 44 -15.66 30.14 33.90
N GLU A 45 -15.76 28.88 34.33
CA GLU A 45 -15.66 27.70 33.43
C GLU A 45 -16.68 27.78 32.28
N VAL A 46 -17.88 28.28 32.59
CA VAL A 46 -18.97 28.44 31.63
C VAL A 46 -18.80 29.69 30.75
N SER A 47 -18.16 30.73 31.27
CA SER A 47 -17.76 31.93 30.53
C SER A 47 -16.71 31.61 29.47
N ASP A 48 -15.66 30.85 29.82
CA ASP A 48 -14.63 30.43 28.89
C ASP A 48 -15.22 29.60 27.73
N LYS A 49 -16.12 28.66 28.08
CA LYS A 49 -16.87 27.87 27.09
C LYS A 49 -17.74 28.75 26.18
N LEU A 50 -18.32 29.83 26.70
CA LEU A 50 -19.12 30.78 25.92
C LEU A 50 -18.24 31.57 24.93
N ILE A 51 -17.10 32.08 25.41
CA ILE A 51 -16.12 32.81 24.59
C ILE A 51 -15.60 31.89 23.47
N GLU A 52 -15.28 30.64 23.77
CA GLU A 52 -14.82 29.66 22.78
C GLU A 52 -15.90 29.39 21.71
N MET A 53 -17.16 29.23 22.12
CA MET A 53 -18.28 29.05 21.17
C MET A 53 -18.46 30.28 20.27
N GLN A 54 -18.36 31.49 20.81
CA GLN A 54 -18.47 32.73 20.04
C GLN A 54 -17.28 32.95 19.11
N SER A 55 -16.07 32.65 19.57
CA SER A 55 -14.84 32.74 18.77
C SER A 55 -14.92 31.84 17.54
N LYS A 56 -15.35 30.59 17.69
CA LYS A 56 -15.56 29.65 16.58
C LYS A 56 -16.61 30.16 15.59
N THR A 57 -17.74 30.69 16.09
CA THR A 57 -18.78 31.30 15.24
C THR A 57 -18.26 32.51 14.48
N ARG A 58 -17.46 33.39 15.12
CA ARG A 58 -16.84 34.57 14.47
C ARG A 58 -15.81 34.20 13.42
N GLN A 59 -15.06 33.11 13.64
CA GLN A 59 -14.12 32.55 12.67
C GLN A 59 -14.83 31.80 11.52
N GLY A 60 -16.16 31.75 11.50
CA GLY A 60 -16.94 31.04 10.48
C GLY A 60 -16.81 29.52 10.56
N ILE A 61 -16.29 28.96 11.67
CA ILE A 61 -16.13 27.52 11.85
C ILE A 61 -17.49 26.93 12.27
N PRO A 62 -18.13 26.12 11.42
CA PRO A 62 -19.43 25.53 11.77
C PRO A 62 -19.29 24.58 12.96
N ALA A 63 -20.28 24.56 13.85
CA ALA A 63 -20.29 23.59 14.92
C ALA A 63 -20.53 22.20 14.34
N ALA A 64 -19.55 21.30 14.42
CA ALA A 64 -19.62 19.91 13.92
C ALA A 64 -20.99 19.27 14.22
N THR A 65 -21.80 19.11 13.17
CA THR A 65 -23.23 18.80 13.25
C THR A 65 -23.52 17.32 13.17
N SER A 66 -22.61 16.51 12.63
CA SER A 66 -22.97 15.14 12.27
C SER A 66 -23.03 14.21 13.48
N ALA A 67 -24.25 13.87 13.90
CA ALA A 67 -24.54 12.81 14.86
C ALA A 67 -24.48 11.41 14.23
N MET A 68 -24.15 11.30 12.94
CA MET A 68 -24.03 10.05 12.21
C MET A 68 -23.04 9.11 12.92
N PRO A 69 -23.37 7.82 13.07
CA PRO A 69 -22.41 6.82 13.50
C PRO A 69 -21.20 6.76 12.55
N PHE A 70 -20.01 6.63 13.10
CA PHE A 70 -18.78 6.58 12.29
C PHE A 70 -18.80 5.40 11.31
N GLY A 71 -19.43 4.29 11.69
CA GLY A 71 -19.58 3.11 10.85
C GLY A 71 -20.42 3.35 9.59
N ASP A 72 -21.39 4.26 9.66
CA ASP A 72 -22.23 4.65 8.53
C ASP A 72 -21.49 5.63 7.63
N TYR A 73 -20.77 6.58 8.23
CA TYR A 73 -19.87 7.46 7.48
C TYR A 73 -18.82 6.66 6.69
N LEU A 74 -18.22 5.62 7.27
CA LEU A 74 -17.27 4.76 6.56
C LEU A 74 -17.92 4.05 5.37
N THR A 75 -19.16 3.57 5.52
CA THR A 75 -19.91 2.95 4.42
C THR A 75 -20.15 3.95 3.30
N TYR A 76 -20.65 5.14 3.64
CA TYR A 76 -20.83 6.24 2.68
C TYR A 76 -19.52 6.58 1.97
N TRP A 77 -18.48 6.92 2.74
CA TRP A 77 -17.17 7.32 2.21
C TRP A 77 -16.57 6.28 1.27
N LEU A 78 -16.63 4.99 1.63
CA LEU A 78 -16.09 3.91 0.80
C LEU A 78 -16.90 3.66 -0.47
N ALA A 79 -18.20 3.96 -0.47
CA ALA A 79 -19.09 3.75 -1.61
C ALA A 79 -19.11 4.94 -2.58
N THR A 80 -19.03 6.17 -2.08
CA THR A 80 -19.30 7.37 -2.89
C THR A 80 -18.06 8.21 -3.18
N ILE A 81 -17.13 8.33 -2.23
CA ILE A 81 -16.00 9.27 -2.33
C ILE A 81 -14.69 8.55 -2.64
N ALA A 82 -14.39 7.49 -1.88
CA ALA A 82 -13.15 6.75 -2.01
C ALA A 82 -12.94 6.16 -3.42
N PRO A 83 -13.96 5.65 -4.15
CA PRO A 83 -13.76 5.08 -5.48
C PRO A 83 -13.30 6.10 -6.52
N ALA A 84 -13.74 7.36 -6.43
CA ALA A 84 -13.35 8.42 -7.37
C ALA A 84 -11.86 8.80 -7.24
N ARG A 85 -11.26 8.59 -6.06
CA ARG A 85 -9.89 9.01 -5.76
C ARG A 85 -8.89 7.86 -5.65
N LEU A 86 -9.35 6.66 -5.26
CA LEU A 86 -8.48 5.53 -4.96
C LEU A 86 -8.49 4.49 -6.07
N LYS A 87 -7.32 3.95 -6.38
CA LYS A 87 -7.21 2.79 -7.28
C LYS A 87 -7.93 1.57 -6.67
N PRO A 88 -8.52 0.67 -7.49
CA PRO A 88 -9.31 -0.47 -7.02
C PRO A 88 -8.64 -1.34 -5.93
N ALA A 89 -7.33 -1.59 -6.04
CA ALA A 89 -6.60 -2.40 -5.05
C ALA A 89 -6.49 -1.70 -3.69
N THR A 90 -6.36 -0.37 -3.69
CA THR A 90 -6.30 0.44 -2.46
C THR A 90 -7.68 0.49 -1.83
N LEU A 91 -8.73 0.70 -2.62
CA LEU A 91 -10.11 0.67 -2.16
C LEU A 91 -10.46 -0.68 -1.53
N ASN A 92 -10.14 -1.80 -2.19
CA ASN A 92 -10.37 -3.14 -1.64
C ASN A 92 -9.64 -3.35 -0.30
N SER A 93 -8.44 -2.79 -0.14
CA SER A 93 -7.70 -2.85 1.12
C SER A 93 -8.38 -2.00 2.21
N TYR A 94 -8.83 -0.79 1.87
CA TYR A 94 -9.54 0.11 2.77
C TYR A 94 -10.86 -0.50 3.24
N GLU A 95 -11.64 -1.08 2.32
CA GLU A 95 -12.89 -1.79 2.62
C GLU A 95 -12.63 -3.00 3.52
N GLY A 96 -11.61 -3.80 3.22
CA GLY A 96 -11.22 -4.95 4.03
C GLY A 96 -10.87 -4.56 5.48
N LEU A 97 -10.00 -3.56 5.65
CA LEU A 97 -9.61 -3.08 6.99
C LEU A 97 -10.77 -2.42 7.72
N SER A 98 -11.60 -1.65 7.01
CA SER A 98 -12.75 -0.97 7.60
C SER A 98 -13.80 -1.97 8.09
N ARG A 99 -14.16 -2.94 7.25
CA ARG A 99 -15.14 -3.98 7.59
C ARG A 99 -14.68 -4.89 8.72
N LEU A 100 -13.41 -5.32 8.68
CA LEU A 100 -12.92 -6.35 9.61
C LEU A 100 -12.46 -5.79 10.96
N TYR A 101 -12.02 -4.52 11.03
CA TYR A 101 -11.39 -4.01 12.25
C TYR A 101 -11.93 -2.66 12.72
N ILE A 102 -12.08 -1.69 11.81
CA ILE A 102 -12.44 -0.33 12.21
C ILE A 102 -13.92 -0.24 12.60
N ARG A 103 -14.83 -0.71 11.73
CA ARG A 103 -16.29 -0.65 11.98
C ARG A 103 -16.70 -1.45 13.22
N PRO A 104 -16.19 -2.67 13.46
CA PRO A 104 -16.51 -3.40 14.70
C PRO A 104 -16.12 -2.66 15.98
N ALA A 105 -14.97 -1.98 15.99
CA ALA A 105 -14.46 -1.32 17.20
C ALA A 105 -15.00 0.10 17.40
N LEU A 106 -15.05 0.91 16.34
CA LEU A 106 -15.37 2.35 16.41
C LEU A 106 -16.68 2.73 15.74
N GLY A 107 -17.31 1.83 14.99
CA GLY A 107 -18.44 2.15 14.11
C GLY A 107 -19.67 2.68 14.83
N LYS A 108 -19.94 2.21 16.06
CA LYS A 108 -21.09 2.65 16.87
C LYS A 108 -20.92 4.05 17.46
N LYS A 109 -19.68 4.56 17.58
CA LYS A 109 -19.44 5.90 18.11
C LYS A 109 -19.90 6.93 17.09
N ARG A 110 -20.53 8.01 17.58
CA ARG A 110 -20.89 9.15 16.73
C ARG A 110 -19.62 9.81 16.20
N LEU A 111 -19.63 10.17 14.92
CA LEU A 111 -18.49 10.75 14.22
C LEU A 111 -17.97 12.01 14.94
N ASN A 112 -18.86 12.90 15.39
CA ASN A 112 -18.51 14.11 16.13
C ASN A 112 -18.09 13.89 17.60
N ARG A 113 -18.19 12.67 18.12
CA ARG A 113 -17.78 12.28 19.49
C ARG A 113 -16.54 11.41 19.52
N LEU A 114 -15.99 11.04 18.36
CA LEU A 114 -14.75 10.27 18.30
C LEU A 114 -13.60 11.12 18.85
N SER A 115 -12.87 10.58 19.82
CA SER A 115 -11.77 11.26 20.49
C SER A 115 -10.41 10.64 20.16
N PRO A 116 -9.30 11.35 20.42
CA PRO A 116 -7.95 10.78 20.29
C PRO A 116 -7.74 9.55 21.19
N THR A 117 -8.35 9.57 22.39
CA THR A 117 -8.32 8.44 23.32
C THR A 117 -8.97 7.21 22.72
N ASP A 118 -10.11 7.36 22.03
CA ASP A 118 -10.77 6.23 21.37
C ASP A 118 -9.89 5.59 20.30
N VAL A 119 -9.22 6.41 19.49
CA VAL A 119 -8.30 5.93 18.45
C VAL A 119 -7.09 5.24 19.08
N ARG A 120 -6.52 5.80 20.16
CA ARG A 120 -5.37 5.20 20.88
C ARG A 120 -5.73 3.85 21.49
N LEU A 121 -6.86 3.77 22.19
CA LEU A 121 -7.36 2.53 22.79
C LEU A 121 -7.66 1.48 21.72
N PHE A 122 -8.26 1.89 20.60
CA PHE A 122 -8.47 0.99 19.47
C PHE A 122 -7.17 0.45 18.89
N LEU A 123 -6.17 1.30 18.63
CA LEU A 123 -4.90 0.85 18.07
C LEU A 123 -4.11 -0.05 19.02
N ALA A 124 -4.15 0.23 20.33
CA ALA A 124 -3.57 -0.63 21.35
C ALA A 124 -4.25 -2.01 21.37
N ALA A 125 -5.58 -2.03 21.46
CA ALA A 125 -6.35 -3.28 21.42
C ALA A 125 -6.17 -4.05 20.09
N PHE A 126 -6.06 -3.35 18.96
CA PHE A 126 -5.79 -3.96 17.66
C PHE A 126 -4.39 -4.56 17.60
N LYS A 127 -3.37 -3.85 18.09
CA LYS A 127 -1.98 -4.33 18.16
C LYS A 127 -1.85 -5.59 19.01
N ASP A 128 -2.50 -5.62 20.17
CA ASP A 128 -2.37 -6.72 21.13
C ASP A 128 -3.36 -7.87 20.87
N GLY A 129 -4.43 -7.58 20.14
CA GLY A 129 -5.47 -8.54 19.78
C GLY A 129 -5.01 -9.58 18.77
N CYS A 130 -5.49 -10.81 18.94
CA CYS A 130 -5.26 -11.89 17.99
C CYS A 130 -6.10 -11.71 16.72
N LEU A 131 -5.53 -11.98 15.53
CA LEU A 131 -6.23 -11.76 14.25
C LEU A 131 -7.51 -12.59 14.08
N CYS A 132 -7.60 -13.79 14.67
CA CYS A 132 -8.85 -14.56 14.61
C CYS A 132 -9.94 -13.98 15.51
N CYS A 133 -9.57 -13.46 16.68
CA CYS A 133 -10.45 -12.73 17.61
C CYS A 133 -11.02 -11.48 16.92
N LEU A 134 -10.11 -10.65 16.40
CA LEU A 134 -10.44 -9.37 15.79
C LEU A 134 -11.38 -9.52 14.58
N ARG A 135 -11.34 -10.67 13.90
CA ARG A 135 -12.19 -10.98 12.74
C ARG A 135 -13.42 -11.83 13.08
N GLY A 136 -13.55 -12.31 14.32
CA GLY A 136 -14.60 -13.26 14.71
C GLY A 136 -14.54 -14.62 14.01
N VAL A 137 -13.39 -14.99 13.41
CA VAL A 137 -13.29 -16.18 12.54
C VAL A 137 -13.42 -17.49 13.32
N ASP A 138 -12.80 -17.56 14.51
CA ASP A 138 -12.86 -18.78 15.33
C ASP A 138 -14.22 -18.92 16.03
N ALA A 139 -14.83 -17.80 16.46
CA ALA A 139 -16.17 -17.79 17.03
C ALA A 139 -17.26 -18.22 16.02
N ALA A 140 -17.06 -17.92 14.73
CA ALA A 140 -17.96 -18.32 13.66
C ALA A 140 -17.83 -19.79 13.23
N ARG A 141 -16.90 -20.57 13.81
CA ARG A 141 -16.77 -22.00 13.50
C ARG A 141 -17.82 -22.83 14.22
N VAL A 142 -18.16 -23.97 13.62
CA VAL A 142 -19.03 -24.98 14.22
C VAL A 142 -18.49 -25.38 15.60
N GLU A 143 -19.40 -25.59 16.54
CA GLU A 143 -19.11 -26.03 17.90
C GLU A 143 -18.46 -27.43 17.88
N GLY A 144 -17.13 -27.47 17.95
CA GLY A 144 -16.30 -28.66 17.74
C GLY A 144 -15.07 -28.41 16.86
N GLU A 145 -15.15 -27.47 15.91
CA GLU A 145 -14.02 -27.06 15.04
C GLU A 145 -13.33 -25.76 15.51
N ARG A 146 -13.78 -25.22 16.64
CA ARG A 146 -13.17 -24.09 17.34
C ARG A 146 -11.81 -24.53 17.88
N THR A 147 -10.76 -23.82 17.50
CA THR A 147 -9.37 -24.27 17.79
C THR A 147 -8.54 -23.25 18.55
N CYS A 148 -9.06 -22.05 18.72
CA CYS A 148 -8.28 -20.94 19.23
C CYS A 148 -8.96 -20.25 20.41
N CYS A 149 -9.32 -18.97 20.28
CA CYS A 149 -9.82 -18.15 21.37
C CYS A 149 -11.22 -18.58 21.83
N ALA A 150 -12.00 -19.26 21.00
CA ALA A 150 -13.28 -19.82 21.42
C ALA A 150 -13.12 -21.04 22.34
N VAL A 151 -11.94 -21.67 22.39
CA VAL A 151 -11.56 -22.73 23.37
C VAL A 151 -10.46 -22.25 24.33
N ARG A 152 -10.31 -20.93 24.52
CA ARG A 152 -9.31 -20.28 25.40
C ARG A 152 -7.83 -20.58 25.07
N LYS A 153 -7.51 -21.04 23.87
CA LYS A 153 -6.13 -21.27 23.40
C LYS A 153 -5.72 -20.23 22.35
N CYS A 154 -5.08 -19.13 22.75
CA CYS A 154 -4.73 -18.05 21.80
C CYS A 154 -3.72 -18.53 20.75
N CYS A 155 -3.91 -18.15 19.48
CA CYS A 155 -2.96 -18.45 18.39
C CYS A 155 -1.82 -17.45 18.33
N GLU A 156 -1.90 -16.36 19.11
CA GLU A 156 -0.91 -15.29 19.22
C GLU A 156 -0.54 -14.60 17.90
N ARG A 157 -1.29 -14.85 16.83
CA ARG A 157 -1.11 -14.20 15.53
C ARG A 157 -1.64 -12.78 15.60
N ARG A 158 -0.82 -11.87 16.11
CA ARG A 158 -1.11 -10.43 16.24
C ARG A 158 -0.83 -9.67 14.93
N PRO A 159 -1.45 -8.51 14.70
CA PRO A 159 -1.11 -7.66 13.56
C PRO A 159 0.34 -7.17 13.62
N SER A 160 1.02 -7.17 12.48
CA SER A 160 2.34 -6.53 12.36
C SER A 160 2.24 -5.01 12.61
N ALA A 161 3.33 -4.38 13.05
CA ALA A 161 3.40 -2.92 13.21
C ALA A 161 2.99 -2.18 11.91
N ARG A 162 3.35 -2.72 10.74
CA ARG A 162 2.96 -2.17 9.44
C ARG A 162 1.45 -2.26 9.19
N THR A 163 0.81 -3.33 9.65
CA THR A 163 -0.65 -3.45 9.59
C THR A 163 -1.33 -2.43 10.48
N VAL A 164 -0.80 -2.18 11.69
CA VAL A 164 -1.30 -1.14 12.62
C VAL A 164 -1.19 0.24 11.98
N GLN A 165 -0.03 0.59 11.41
CA GLN A 165 0.15 1.84 10.65
C GLN A 165 -0.85 1.96 9.50
N TYR A 166 -1.13 0.88 8.79
CA TYR A 166 -2.03 0.93 7.65
C TYR A 166 -3.49 1.15 8.07
N VAL A 167 -3.94 0.50 9.14
CA VAL A 167 -5.26 0.73 9.74
C VAL A 167 -5.39 2.19 10.21
N HIS A 168 -4.37 2.74 10.87
CA HIS A 168 -4.35 4.16 11.25
C HIS A 168 -4.39 5.09 10.03
N ALA A 169 -3.67 4.76 8.95
CA ALA A 169 -3.72 5.54 7.72
C ALA A 169 -5.12 5.57 7.08
N VAL A 170 -5.87 4.46 7.13
CA VAL A 170 -7.28 4.42 6.68
C VAL A 170 -8.14 5.33 7.53
N LEU A 171 -8.05 5.23 8.87
CA LEU A 171 -8.76 6.11 9.81
C LEU A 171 -8.46 7.59 9.53
N ARG A 172 -7.17 7.93 9.42
CA ARG A 172 -6.71 9.29 9.13
C ARG A 172 -7.27 9.78 7.79
N SER A 173 -7.30 8.93 6.76
CA SER A 173 -7.85 9.28 5.46
C SER A 173 -9.36 9.53 5.51
N ALA A 174 -10.13 8.66 6.18
CA ALA A 174 -11.58 8.79 6.32
C ALA A 174 -11.95 10.07 7.10
N LEU A 175 -11.34 10.26 8.27
CA LEU A 175 -11.61 11.45 9.09
C LEU A 175 -11.13 12.74 8.43
N GLN A 176 -10.07 12.70 7.61
CA GLN A 176 -9.67 13.87 6.83
C GLN A 176 -10.71 14.24 5.78
N GLN A 177 -11.36 13.24 5.18
CA GLN A 177 -12.47 13.49 4.26
C GLN A 177 -13.68 14.04 4.99
N ALA A 178 -14.00 13.53 6.18
CA ALA A 178 -15.10 14.06 7.01
C ALA A 178 -14.89 15.53 7.41
N VAL A 179 -13.63 15.95 7.61
CA VAL A 179 -13.29 17.37 7.83
C VAL A 179 -13.55 18.20 6.57
N ARG A 180 -13.22 17.69 5.38
CA ARG A 180 -13.45 18.40 4.10
C ARG A 180 -14.93 18.55 3.77
N GLU A 181 -15.74 17.61 4.24
CA GLU A 181 -17.20 17.65 4.15
C GLU A 181 -17.84 18.38 5.34
N GLU A 182 -17.03 19.03 6.19
CA GLU A 182 -17.46 19.81 7.36
C GLU A 182 -18.30 19.06 8.40
N LEU A 183 -18.30 17.71 8.35
CA LEU A 183 -19.01 16.86 9.30
C LEU A 183 -18.37 16.91 10.70
N ILE A 184 -17.05 17.14 10.74
CA ILE A 184 -16.25 17.30 11.96
C ILE A 184 -15.23 18.43 11.82
N ALA A 185 -14.94 19.11 12.92
CA ALA A 185 -14.02 20.25 12.92
C ALA A 185 -12.53 19.84 12.83
N ARG A 186 -12.17 18.64 13.28
CA ARG A 186 -10.77 18.18 13.27
C ARG A 186 -10.63 16.68 13.10
N ASN A 187 -9.49 16.28 12.54
CA ASN A 187 -9.13 14.88 12.38
C ASN A 187 -8.40 14.37 13.64
N VAL A 188 -9.12 13.64 14.50
CA VAL A 188 -8.58 13.13 15.77
C VAL A 188 -7.51 12.04 15.61
N ALA A 189 -7.44 11.38 14.45
CA ALA A 189 -6.40 10.38 14.19
C ALA A 189 -5.02 11.01 13.90
N LYS A 190 -4.94 12.29 13.49
CA LYS A 190 -3.66 12.94 13.17
C LYS A 190 -2.70 13.05 14.36
N ILE A 191 -3.24 13.15 15.57
CA ILE A 191 -2.47 13.35 16.81
C ILE A 191 -2.16 12.05 17.54
N VAL A 192 -2.55 10.90 16.96
CA VAL A 192 -2.26 9.59 17.55
C VAL A 192 -1.04 9.00 16.86
N GLU A 193 -0.05 8.64 17.67
CA GLU A 193 1.17 8.00 17.22
C GLU A 193 0.94 6.53 16.84
N THR A 194 1.83 6.00 16.00
CA THR A 194 1.80 4.61 15.54
C THR A 194 3.16 3.97 15.79
N PRO A 195 3.22 2.63 15.95
CA PRO A 195 4.50 1.96 16.17
C PRO A 195 5.46 2.20 15.01
N THR A 196 6.74 2.37 15.34
CA THR A 196 7.82 2.40 14.35
C THR A 196 7.97 1.01 13.73
N VAL A 197 8.06 0.97 12.40
CA VAL A 197 8.31 -0.27 11.66
C VAL A 197 9.79 -0.31 11.33
N GLN A 198 10.52 -1.22 11.96
CA GLN A 198 11.86 -1.56 11.51
C GLN A 198 11.75 -2.23 10.14
N ARG A 199 12.54 -1.76 9.18
CA ARG A 199 12.60 -2.36 7.85
C ARG A 199 13.56 -3.54 7.94
N GLU A 200 13.05 -4.75 7.68
CA GLU A 200 13.93 -5.90 7.48
C GLU A 200 14.78 -5.66 6.23
N GLU A 201 16.07 -5.94 6.35
CA GLU A 201 17.02 -5.82 5.25
C GLU A 201 16.69 -6.88 4.19
N VAL A 202 16.44 -6.44 2.95
CA VAL A 202 16.18 -7.36 1.85
C VAL A 202 17.51 -7.91 1.38
N ARG A 203 17.70 -9.23 1.51
CA ARG A 203 18.86 -9.93 0.96
C ARG A 203 18.57 -10.42 -0.46
N PRO A 204 19.01 -9.73 -1.54
CA PRO A 204 18.85 -10.23 -2.91
C PRO A 204 19.65 -11.52 -3.14
N LEU A 205 19.30 -12.29 -4.16
CA LEU A 205 20.18 -13.36 -4.65
C LEU A 205 21.46 -12.77 -5.24
N ASP A 206 22.60 -13.43 -5.01
CA ASP A 206 23.86 -13.08 -5.69
C ASP A 206 23.90 -13.61 -7.14
N ALA A 207 24.99 -13.31 -7.87
CA ALA A 207 25.15 -13.72 -9.26
C ALA A 207 25.22 -15.24 -9.44
N GLY A 208 25.82 -15.97 -8.49
CA GLY A 208 25.90 -17.43 -8.48
C GLY A 208 24.53 -18.06 -8.24
N GLU A 209 23.82 -17.63 -7.20
CA GLU A 209 22.46 -18.08 -6.88
C GLU A 209 21.49 -17.79 -8.03
N ALA A 210 21.56 -16.60 -8.63
CA ALA A 210 20.73 -16.24 -9.79
C ALA A 210 21.00 -17.16 -10.99
N ARG A 211 22.26 -17.51 -11.26
CA ARG A 211 22.63 -18.48 -12.31
C ARG A 211 22.10 -19.88 -12.01
N LEU A 212 22.22 -20.36 -10.77
CA LEU A 212 21.70 -21.67 -10.35
C LEU A 212 20.18 -21.74 -10.53
N LEU A 213 19.46 -20.69 -10.12
CA LEU A 213 18.01 -20.59 -10.31
C LEU A 213 17.65 -20.64 -11.80
N LEU A 214 18.32 -19.86 -12.65
CA LEU A 214 18.06 -19.86 -14.09
C LEU A 214 18.34 -21.22 -14.74
N ARG A 215 19.43 -21.90 -14.34
CA ARG A 215 19.74 -23.27 -14.79
C ARG A 215 18.63 -24.24 -14.42
N ALA A 216 18.15 -24.23 -13.18
CA ALA A 216 17.06 -25.11 -12.73
C ALA A 216 15.72 -24.88 -13.47
N THR A 217 15.54 -23.67 -14.03
CA THR A 217 14.36 -23.28 -14.81
C THR A 217 14.46 -23.55 -16.31
N ARG A 218 15.58 -24.07 -16.85
CA ARG A 218 15.79 -24.21 -18.30
C ARG A 218 14.67 -24.96 -19.03
N ASP A 219 14.20 -26.06 -18.45
CA ASP A 219 13.12 -26.88 -19.02
C ASP A 219 11.71 -26.43 -18.57
N HIS A 220 11.64 -25.42 -17.70
CA HIS A 220 10.37 -24.92 -17.18
C HIS A 220 9.60 -24.18 -18.29
N ARG A 221 8.28 -24.41 -18.38
CA ARG A 221 7.40 -23.78 -19.38
C ARG A 221 7.54 -22.25 -19.44
N LEU A 222 7.77 -21.63 -18.28
CA LEU A 222 7.92 -20.18 -18.10
C LEU A 222 9.39 -19.74 -17.92
N TYR A 223 10.38 -20.43 -18.51
CA TYR A 223 11.80 -20.05 -18.43
C TYR A 223 12.03 -18.56 -18.78
N SER A 224 11.46 -18.10 -19.90
CA SER A 224 11.56 -16.72 -20.39
C SER A 224 11.00 -15.70 -19.38
N LEU A 225 9.96 -16.03 -18.62
CA LEU A 225 9.41 -15.17 -17.56
C LEU A 225 10.43 -14.96 -16.43
N TRP A 226 11.07 -16.03 -15.97
CA TRP A 226 12.06 -15.96 -14.88
C TRP A 226 13.32 -15.22 -15.32
N LEU A 227 13.77 -15.48 -16.55
CA LEU A 227 14.89 -14.77 -17.14
C LEU A 227 14.61 -13.27 -17.26
N LEU A 228 13.43 -12.87 -17.73
CA LEU A 228 13.04 -11.47 -17.78
C LEU A 228 13.02 -10.83 -16.40
N LEU A 229 12.39 -11.46 -15.40
CA LEU A 229 12.30 -10.90 -14.05
C LEU A 229 13.68 -10.59 -13.44
N ILE A 230 14.64 -11.51 -13.60
CA ILE A 230 16.01 -11.34 -13.08
C ILE A 230 16.81 -10.33 -13.90
N SER A 231 16.64 -10.32 -15.22
CA SER A 231 17.48 -9.50 -16.12
C SER A 231 16.99 -8.05 -16.27
N THR A 232 15.69 -7.81 -16.09
CA THR A 232 15.06 -6.50 -16.35
C THR A 232 14.40 -5.88 -15.12
N GLY A 233 14.26 -6.65 -14.02
CA GLY A 233 13.69 -6.17 -12.76
C GLY A 233 12.22 -5.75 -12.87
N LEU A 234 11.47 -6.24 -13.86
CA LEU A 234 10.04 -5.97 -14.00
C LEU A 234 9.28 -6.36 -12.73
N ARG A 235 8.26 -5.56 -12.36
CA ARG A 235 7.37 -5.95 -11.27
C ARG A 235 6.54 -7.15 -11.71
N ARG A 236 6.20 -8.04 -10.77
CA ARG A 236 5.38 -9.23 -11.03
C ARG A 236 4.13 -8.97 -11.88
N GLY A 237 3.39 -7.90 -11.59
CA GLY A 237 2.20 -7.55 -12.36
C GLY A 237 2.53 -6.96 -13.73
N GLU A 238 3.68 -6.30 -13.90
CA GLU A 238 4.14 -5.78 -15.18
C GLU A 238 4.46 -6.93 -16.13
N VAL A 239 5.28 -7.91 -15.71
CA VAL A 239 5.63 -9.06 -16.56
C VAL A 239 4.41 -9.88 -16.96
N LEU A 240 3.45 -10.07 -16.04
CA LEU A 240 2.19 -10.78 -16.32
C LEU A 240 1.20 -9.98 -17.17
N GLY A 241 1.43 -8.67 -17.34
CA GLY A 241 0.60 -7.79 -18.15
C GLY A 241 1.11 -7.59 -19.58
N LEU A 242 2.27 -8.17 -19.94
CA LEU A 242 2.90 -7.97 -21.24
C LEU A 242 2.14 -8.67 -22.37
N THR A 243 1.94 -7.93 -23.46
CA THR A 243 1.46 -8.47 -24.74
C THR A 243 2.58 -8.51 -25.78
N TRP A 244 2.44 -9.33 -26.82
CA TRP A 244 3.41 -9.35 -27.93
C TRP A 244 3.54 -8.00 -28.63
N SER A 245 2.50 -7.16 -28.61
CA SER A 245 2.54 -5.77 -29.11
C SER A 245 3.29 -4.79 -28.20
N ASP A 246 3.72 -5.21 -27.01
CA ASP A 246 4.56 -4.44 -26.10
C ASP A 246 6.05 -4.68 -26.35
N VAL A 247 6.43 -5.66 -27.19
CA VAL A 247 7.82 -6.09 -27.38
C VAL A 247 8.25 -5.96 -28.82
N ASP A 248 9.33 -5.22 -29.03
CA ASP A 248 10.06 -5.13 -30.29
C ASP A 248 11.32 -6.02 -30.17
N LEU A 249 11.21 -7.26 -30.65
CA LEU A 249 12.30 -8.24 -30.56
C LEU A 249 13.50 -7.86 -31.44
N PRO A 250 13.33 -7.40 -32.71
CA PRO A 250 14.44 -6.90 -33.52
C PRO A 250 15.20 -5.74 -32.87
N ALA A 251 14.50 -4.75 -32.31
CA ALA A 251 15.15 -3.63 -31.62
C ALA A 251 15.64 -3.98 -30.20
N GLY A 252 15.27 -5.15 -29.68
CA GLY A 252 15.58 -5.56 -28.30
C GLY A 252 14.93 -4.64 -27.26
N GLN A 253 13.69 -4.20 -27.48
CA GLN A 253 12.99 -3.26 -26.60
C GLN A 253 11.67 -3.82 -26.08
N LEU A 254 11.35 -3.46 -24.84
CA LEU A 254 10.09 -3.83 -24.19
C LEU A 254 9.44 -2.61 -23.54
N ARG A 255 8.17 -2.36 -23.88
CA ARG A 255 7.39 -1.23 -23.35
C ARG A 255 6.46 -1.70 -22.23
N VAL A 256 6.69 -1.23 -21.02
CA VAL A 256 5.85 -1.56 -19.86
C VAL A 256 4.60 -0.67 -19.86
N ARG A 257 3.44 -1.17 -20.32
CA ARG A 257 2.19 -0.37 -20.40
C ARG A 257 1.08 -0.83 -19.47
N ARG A 258 1.15 -2.06 -18.97
CA ARG A 258 0.06 -2.71 -18.22
C ARG A 258 0.58 -3.37 -16.95
N ASN A 259 -0.35 -3.65 -16.04
CA ASN A 259 -0.11 -4.38 -14.82
C ASN A 259 -1.30 -5.28 -14.52
N LEU A 260 -1.05 -6.57 -14.26
CA LEU A 260 -2.04 -7.53 -13.80
C LEU A 260 -2.09 -7.61 -12.27
N GLN A 261 -3.28 -7.43 -11.70
CA GLN A 261 -3.52 -7.51 -10.26
C GLN A 261 -4.71 -8.41 -9.92
N ARG A 262 -4.68 -9.09 -8.77
CA ARG A 262 -5.83 -9.83 -8.24
C ARG A 262 -6.60 -8.99 -7.23
N ILE A 263 -7.87 -8.70 -7.50
CA ILE A 263 -8.74 -7.87 -6.65
C ILE A 263 -10.10 -8.59 -6.52
N LYS A 264 -10.63 -8.72 -5.29
CA LYS A 264 -11.94 -9.37 -5.01
C LYS A 264 -12.20 -10.70 -5.75
N ARG A 265 -11.14 -11.51 -5.97
CA ARG A 265 -11.12 -12.80 -6.69
C ARG A 265 -10.99 -12.73 -8.22
N GLU A 266 -11.01 -11.54 -8.79
CA GLU A 266 -10.85 -11.32 -10.23
C GLU A 266 -9.43 -10.86 -10.58
N LEU A 267 -9.05 -11.04 -11.84
CA LEU A 267 -7.76 -10.64 -12.39
C LEU A 267 -7.95 -9.39 -13.25
N LEU A 268 -7.59 -8.23 -12.73
CA LEU A 268 -7.79 -6.95 -13.41
C LEU A 268 -6.49 -6.47 -14.05
N PHE A 269 -6.58 -6.13 -15.34
CA PHE A 269 -5.54 -5.40 -16.06
C PHE A 269 -5.75 -3.90 -15.85
N GLY A 270 -4.71 -3.22 -15.41
CA GLY A 270 -4.72 -1.77 -15.26
C GLY A 270 -3.43 -1.14 -15.77
N THR A 271 -3.38 0.18 -15.74
CA THR A 271 -2.13 0.91 -15.99
C THR A 271 -1.20 0.82 -14.77
N PRO A 272 0.13 0.88 -14.97
CA PRO A 272 1.09 0.95 -13.89
C PRO A 272 0.78 2.05 -12.87
N LYS A 273 1.26 1.90 -11.62
CA LYS A 273 0.84 2.74 -10.50
C LYS A 273 1.17 4.23 -10.71
N THR A 274 2.23 4.55 -11.45
CA THR A 274 2.74 5.91 -11.69
C THR A 274 3.07 6.11 -13.17
N ALA A 275 2.96 7.34 -13.71
CA ALA A 275 3.33 7.65 -15.09
C ALA A 275 4.75 7.20 -15.45
N ARG A 276 5.72 7.39 -14.54
CA ARG A 276 7.12 6.94 -14.66
C ARG A 276 7.30 5.42 -14.74
N SER A 277 6.28 4.63 -14.40
CA SER A 277 6.33 3.18 -14.58
C SER A 277 6.02 2.75 -16.01
N ILE A 278 5.45 3.65 -16.83
CA ILE A 278 5.40 3.48 -18.28
C ILE A 278 6.76 3.83 -18.83
N ARG A 279 7.49 2.82 -19.27
CA ARG A 279 8.89 2.95 -19.68
C ARG A 279 9.25 1.91 -20.73
N THR A 280 10.27 2.22 -21.50
CA THR A 280 10.94 1.27 -22.37
C THR A 280 12.13 0.67 -21.62
N VAL A 281 12.28 -0.65 -21.70
CA VAL A 281 13.38 -1.40 -21.11
C VAL A 281 14.13 -2.12 -22.22
N SER A 282 15.44 -1.93 -22.28
CA SER A 282 16.30 -2.66 -23.20
C SER A 282 16.43 -4.12 -22.76
N LEU A 283 16.25 -5.04 -23.70
CA LEU A 283 16.31 -6.47 -23.48
C LEU A 283 17.70 -6.99 -23.81
N PRO A 284 18.36 -7.72 -22.90
CA PRO A 284 19.56 -8.48 -23.24
C PRO A 284 19.26 -9.50 -24.35
N LYS A 285 20.24 -9.79 -25.21
CA LYS A 285 20.10 -10.77 -26.31
C LYS A 285 19.50 -12.11 -25.85
N ARG A 286 19.96 -12.62 -24.70
CA ARG A 286 19.44 -13.85 -24.09
C ARG A 286 17.94 -13.80 -23.78
N CYS A 287 17.41 -12.62 -23.42
CA CYS A 287 15.97 -12.43 -23.21
C CYS A 287 15.21 -12.42 -24.53
N VAL A 288 15.76 -11.80 -25.57
CA VAL A 288 15.18 -11.80 -26.93
C VAL A 288 15.07 -13.23 -27.45
N ASP A 289 16.16 -14.01 -27.39
CA ASP A 289 16.20 -15.42 -27.81
C ASP A 289 15.18 -16.27 -27.04
N ALA A 290 15.12 -16.09 -25.71
CA ALA A 290 14.18 -16.80 -24.86
C ALA A 290 12.72 -16.44 -25.16
N LEU A 291 12.44 -15.19 -25.54
CA LEU A 291 11.10 -14.75 -25.96
C LEU A 291 10.72 -15.31 -27.33
N HIS A 292 11.64 -15.39 -28.29
CA HIS A 292 11.40 -16.09 -29.55
C HIS A 292 11.03 -17.56 -29.33
N ALA A 293 11.82 -18.28 -28.55
CA ALA A 293 11.54 -19.67 -28.20
C ALA A 293 10.19 -19.83 -27.48
N HIS A 294 9.87 -18.90 -26.56
CA HIS A 294 8.60 -18.89 -25.86
C HIS A 294 7.41 -18.65 -26.80
N ARG A 295 7.53 -17.73 -27.77
CA ARG A 295 6.48 -17.47 -28.77
C ARG A 295 6.17 -18.72 -29.59
N ALA A 296 7.21 -19.42 -30.06
CA ALA A 296 7.05 -20.67 -30.78
C ALA A 296 6.39 -21.76 -29.92
N LYS A 297 6.77 -21.87 -28.64
CA LYS A 297 6.16 -22.83 -27.70
C LYS A 297 4.70 -22.51 -27.41
N GLN A 298 4.38 -21.23 -27.17
CA GLN A 298 3.01 -20.78 -26.92
C GLN A 298 2.11 -21.06 -28.13
N GLU A 299 2.61 -20.88 -29.35
CA GLU A 299 1.86 -21.19 -30.57
C GLU A 299 1.53 -22.69 -30.66
N LYS A 300 2.49 -23.56 -30.32
CA LYS A 300 2.25 -25.01 -30.23
C LYS A 300 1.21 -25.34 -29.16
N GLU A 301 1.33 -24.75 -27.96
CA GLU A 301 0.35 -24.92 -26.88
C GLU A 301 -1.06 -24.47 -27.31
N ARG A 302 -1.16 -23.36 -28.05
CA ARG A 302 -2.41 -22.84 -28.59
C ARG A 302 -3.05 -23.81 -29.60
N LYS A 303 -2.25 -24.34 -30.53
CA LYS A 303 -2.72 -25.35 -31.51
C LYS A 303 -3.21 -26.62 -30.82
N VAL A 304 -2.46 -27.12 -29.84
CA VAL A 304 -2.83 -28.31 -29.05
C VAL A 304 -4.10 -28.07 -28.21
N ALA A 305 -4.25 -26.88 -27.63
CA ALA A 305 -5.41 -26.55 -26.83
C ALA A 305 -6.69 -26.39 -27.67
N GLY A 306 -6.58 -25.92 -28.91
CA GLY A 306 -7.72 -25.73 -29.82
C GLY A 306 -8.86 -24.96 -29.14
N ALA A 307 -10.05 -25.55 -29.11
CA ALA A 307 -11.25 -24.97 -28.48
C ALA A 307 -11.14 -24.76 -26.95
N LYS A 308 -10.15 -25.36 -26.28
CA LYS A 308 -9.84 -25.14 -24.85
C LYS A 308 -8.99 -23.89 -24.62
N TRP A 309 -8.45 -23.27 -25.68
CA TRP A 309 -7.78 -21.97 -25.59
C TRP A 309 -8.83 -20.87 -25.40
N ARG A 310 -9.13 -20.53 -24.14
CA ARG A 310 -10.19 -19.58 -23.76
C ARG A 310 -9.64 -18.52 -22.81
N PRO A 311 -9.08 -17.42 -23.36
CA PRO A 311 -8.71 -16.23 -22.59
C PRO A 311 -9.88 -15.68 -21.76
N LEU A 312 -9.58 -14.85 -20.76
CA LEU A 312 -10.63 -14.14 -20.02
C LEU A 312 -11.17 -12.98 -20.86
N ASP A 313 -12.45 -12.61 -20.70
CA ASP A 313 -13.10 -11.58 -21.51
C ASP A 313 -12.40 -10.21 -21.44
N HIS A 314 -11.88 -9.86 -20.26
CA HIS A 314 -11.16 -8.61 -20.01
C HIS A 314 -9.63 -8.75 -20.14
N GLN A 315 -9.13 -9.86 -20.68
CA GLN A 315 -7.72 -10.08 -20.93
C GLN A 315 -7.31 -9.44 -22.27
N PRO A 316 -6.17 -8.72 -22.34
CA PRO A 316 -5.70 -8.17 -23.60
C PRO A 316 -5.29 -9.29 -24.58
N THR A 317 -5.46 -9.01 -25.86
CA THR A 317 -5.07 -9.90 -26.94
C THR A 317 -3.54 -10.06 -27.00
N GLY A 318 -3.08 -11.27 -27.32
CA GLY A 318 -1.66 -11.56 -27.49
C GLY A 318 -0.84 -11.50 -26.19
N LEU A 319 -1.42 -11.86 -25.03
CA LEU A 319 -0.69 -11.95 -23.77
C LEU A 319 0.50 -12.94 -23.87
N ILE A 320 1.70 -12.50 -23.47
CA ILE A 320 2.93 -13.31 -23.60
C ILE A 320 2.90 -14.50 -22.65
N PHE A 321 2.53 -14.27 -21.39
CA PHE A 321 2.56 -15.29 -20.34
C PHE A 321 1.15 -15.71 -19.93
N THR A 322 0.69 -16.81 -20.53
CA THR A 322 -0.62 -17.43 -20.28
C THR A 322 -0.47 -18.80 -19.62
N THR A 323 -1.57 -19.35 -19.08
CA THR A 323 -1.71 -20.79 -18.83
C THR A 323 -1.67 -21.58 -20.15
N SER A 324 -1.64 -22.91 -20.07
CA SER A 324 -1.76 -23.81 -21.24
C SER A 324 -3.10 -23.66 -21.98
N THR A 325 -4.08 -23.01 -21.37
CA THR A 325 -5.42 -22.73 -21.93
C THR A 325 -5.59 -21.27 -22.35
N GLY A 326 -4.51 -20.48 -22.39
CA GLY A 326 -4.55 -19.09 -22.86
C GLY A 326 -5.03 -18.05 -21.85
N ARG A 327 -5.30 -18.45 -20.60
CA ARG A 327 -5.74 -17.54 -19.53
C ARG A 327 -4.57 -16.82 -18.87
N ALA A 328 -4.83 -15.64 -18.33
CA ALA A 328 -3.87 -14.90 -17.51
C ALA A 328 -3.45 -15.73 -16.29
N ILE A 329 -2.15 -15.70 -15.95
CA ILE A 329 -1.61 -16.41 -14.79
C ILE A 329 -1.92 -15.59 -13.53
N ASP A 330 -2.47 -16.24 -12.50
CA ASP A 330 -2.67 -15.57 -11.21
C ASP A 330 -1.31 -15.15 -10.59
N PRO A 331 -1.12 -13.86 -10.24
CA PRO A 331 0.11 -13.39 -9.60
C PRO A 331 0.51 -14.14 -8.31
N ARG A 332 -0.44 -14.75 -7.59
CA ARG A 332 -0.17 -15.57 -6.40
C ARG A 332 0.56 -16.87 -6.75
N SER A 333 0.26 -17.45 -7.90
CA SER A 333 0.84 -18.72 -8.36
C SER A 333 2.34 -18.60 -8.59
N LEU A 334 2.84 -17.44 -9.03
CA LEU A 334 4.26 -17.22 -9.26
C LEU A 334 5.12 -17.39 -8.00
N ASN A 335 4.68 -16.92 -6.83
CA ASN A 335 5.46 -17.12 -5.60
C ASN A 335 5.54 -18.60 -5.19
N ARG A 336 4.46 -19.36 -5.45
CA ARG A 336 4.45 -20.82 -5.22
C ARG A 336 5.41 -21.52 -6.18
N MET A 337 5.35 -21.19 -7.47
CA MET A 337 6.27 -21.71 -8.48
C MET A 337 7.73 -21.37 -8.14
N LEU A 338 8.02 -20.12 -7.80
CA LEU A 338 9.37 -19.68 -7.45
C LEU A 338 9.90 -20.41 -6.20
N THR A 339 9.05 -20.66 -5.20
CA THR A 339 9.46 -21.44 -4.02
C THR A 339 9.93 -22.84 -4.42
N ILE A 340 9.18 -23.53 -5.29
CA ILE A 340 9.55 -24.87 -5.81
C ILE A 340 10.86 -24.80 -6.59
N LEU A 341 11.03 -23.76 -7.42
CA LEU A 341 12.23 -23.57 -8.23
C LEU A 341 13.46 -23.27 -7.37
N CYS A 342 13.33 -22.48 -6.30
CA CYS A 342 14.43 -22.22 -5.37
C CYS A 342 14.89 -23.52 -4.68
N THR A 343 13.94 -24.37 -4.25
CA THR A 343 14.24 -25.69 -3.68
C THR A 343 14.96 -26.58 -4.69
N LYS A 344 14.47 -26.65 -5.94
CA LYS A 344 15.12 -27.41 -7.02
C LYS A 344 16.53 -26.91 -7.32
N ALA A 345 16.74 -25.59 -7.31
CA ALA A 345 18.02 -24.96 -7.55
C ALA A 345 18.99 -25.01 -6.35
N LYS A 346 18.53 -25.47 -5.19
CA LYS A 346 19.26 -25.44 -3.91
C LYS A 346 19.75 -24.03 -3.54
N VAL A 347 18.93 -23.02 -3.83
CA VAL A 347 19.21 -21.61 -3.45
C VAL A 347 18.24 -21.15 -2.38
N ARG A 348 18.59 -20.07 -1.70
CA ARG A 348 17.74 -19.47 -0.67
C ARG A 348 16.36 -19.11 -1.23
N ARG A 349 15.33 -19.33 -0.40
CA ARG A 349 13.96 -18.97 -0.75
C ARG A 349 13.80 -17.45 -0.83
N VAL A 350 13.38 -16.97 -1.99
CA VAL A 350 13.06 -15.56 -2.25
C VAL A 350 11.65 -15.41 -2.82
N ARG A 351 11.06 -14.21 -2.71
CA ARG A 351 9.78 -13.87 -3.34
C ARG A 351 10.03 -13.33 -4.74
N VAL A 352 9.01 -13.35 -5.58
CA VAL A 352 9.10 -12.81 -6.96
C VAL A 352 9.50 -11.33 -6.96
N HIS A 353 9.06 -10.57 -5.94
CA HIS A 353 9.46 -9.18 -5.81
C HIS A 353 10.94 -9.01 -5.47
N ASP A 354 11.55 -9.98 -4.79
CA ASP A 354 12.95 -9.92 -4.41
C ASP A 354 13.86 -10.17 -5.64
N LEU A 355 13.37 -10.78 -6.73
CA LEU A 355 14.11 -10.89 -7.99
C LEU A 355 14.38 -9.53 -8.65
N ARG A 356 13.48 -8.57 -8.44
CA ARG A 356 13.75 -7.18 -8.83
C ARG A 356 14.87 -6.59 -7.99
N HIS A 357 14.95 -6.98 -6.72
CA HIS A 357 16.07 -6.57 -5.88
C HIS A 357 17.39 -7.22 -6.34
N THR A 358 17.35 -8.50 -6.72
CA THR A 358 18.47 -9.18 -7.39
C THR A 358 18.93 -8.43 -8.63
N CYS A 359 18.03 -8.08 -9.55
CA CYS A 359 18.36 -7.32 -10.76
C CYS A 359 19.16 -6.03 -10.44
N ALA A 360 18.63 -5.22 -9.52
CA ALA A 360 19.29 -3.97 -9.12
C ALA A 360 20.66 -4.22 -8.48
N SER A 361 20.77 -5.20 -7.59
CA SER A 361 22.02 -5.55 -6.91
C SER A 361 23.08 -6.02 -7.90
N LEU A 362 22.69 -6.77 -8.93
CA LEU A 362 23.60 -7.25 -9.98
C LEU A 362 24.08 -6.11 -10.87
N LEU A 363 23.18 -5.19 -11.27
CA LEU A 363 23.55 -4.01 -12.06
C LEU A 363 24.50 -3.10 -11.26
N LEU A 364 24.22 -2.89 -9.98
CA LEU A 364 25.07 -2.09 -9.11
C LEU A 364 26.47 -2.73 -8.95
N ALA A 365 26.54 -4.04 -8.74
CA ALA A 365 27.81 -4.77 -8.65
C ALA A 365 28.62 -4.74 -9.97
N GLN A 366 27.95 -4.49 -11.11
CA GLN A 366 28.61 -4.27 -12.40
C GLN A 366 29.02 -2.80 -12.63
N GLY A 367 28.83 -1.93 -11.65
CA GLY A 367 29.19 -0.51 -11.75
C GLY A 367 28.20 0.34 -12.56
N VAL A 368 26.97 -0.15 -12.81
CA VAL A 368 25.95 0.65 -13.49
C VAL A 368 25.50 1.78 -12.57
N ASP A 369 25.44 2.99 -13.12
CA ASP A 369 25.03 4.19 -12.38
C ASP A 369 23.62 4.05 -11.75
N ALA A 370 23.49 4.56 -10.53
CA ALA A 370 22.27 4.44 -9.73
C ALA A 370 21.06 5.10 -10.40
N ARG A 371 21.25 6.16 -11.21
CA ARG A 371 20.17 6.82 -11.96
C ARG A 371 19.69 5.94 -13.10
N VAL A 372 20.60 5.29 -13.83
CA VAL A 372 20.27 4.33 -14.88
C VAL A 372 19.51 3.13 -14.31
N ILE A 373 19.94 2.61 -13.16
CA ILE A 373 19.21 1.54 -12.43
C ILE A 373 17.80 2.02 -12.05
N MET A 374 17.69 3.23 -11.49
CA MET A 374 16.40 3.82 -11.08
C MET A 374 15.43 3.93 -12.26
N GLU A 375 15.90 4.36 -13.43
CA GLU A 375 15.12 4.47 -14.66
C GLU A 375 14.71 3.11 -15.21
N THR A 376 15.65 2.16 -15.30
CA THR A 376 15.41 0.78 -15.76
C THR A 376 14.34 0.09 -14.90
N LEU A 377 14.44 0.26 -13.58
CA LEU A 377 13.48 -0.32 -12.65
C LEU A 377 12.17 0.51 -12.62
N GLY A 378 12.20 1.80 -12.90
CA GLY A 378 11.04 2.69 -12.75
C GLY A 378 10.69 2.92 -11.28
N HIS A 379 11.70 3.24 -10.46
CA HIS A 379 11.50 3.73 -9.09
C HIS A 379 11.07 5.20 -9.11
N SER A 380 10.17 5.58 -8.20
CA SER A 380 9.70 6.97 -8.10
C SER A 380 10.70 7.86 -7.35
N THR A 381 11.55 7.27 -6.50
CA THR A 381 12.58 7.98 -5.72
C THR A 381 13.88 7.17 -5.72
N ILE A 382 15.02 7.86 -5.70
CA ILE A 382 16.36 7.24 -5.68
C ILE A 382 16.63 6.53 -4.35
N THR A 383 16.04 7.00 -3.26
CA THR A 383 16.09 6.39 -1.92
C THR A 383 15.65 4.92 -1.94
N MET A 384 14.68 4.54 -2.78
CA MET A 384 14.31 3.12 -2.96
C MET A 384 15.43 2.27 -3.56
N THR A 385 16.32 2.88 -4.33
CA THR A 385 17.48 2.24 -4.99
C THR A 385 18.76 2.37 -4.17
N LEU A 386 18.87 3.28 -3.20
CA LEU A 386 20.09 3.44 -2.41
C LEU A 386 19.97 2.77 -1.03
N ASP A 387 18.84 2.97 -0.33
CA ASP A 387 18.60 2.38 1.01
C ASP A 387 18.62 0.85 1.00
N THR A 388 18.32 0.23 -0.15
CA THR A 388 18.20 -1.24 -0.26
C THR A 388 19.53 -1.91 -0.63
N TYR A 389 20.55 -1.14 -1.07
CA TYR A 389 21.82 -1.71 -1.58
C TYR A 389 23.07 -1.00 -1.06
N ALA A 390 22.95 -0.24 0.02
CA ALA A 390 24.07 0.46 0.67
C ALA A 390 25.28 -0.49 0.89
N HIS A 391 25.03 -1.75 1.24
CA HIS A 391 26.07 -2.76 1.47
C HIS A 391 26.87 -3.13 0.21
N VAL A 392 26.24 -3.13 -0.97
CA VAL A 392 26.91 -3.39 -2.25
C VAL A 392 27.70 -2.16 -2.73
N MET A 393 27.32 -0.96 -2.29
CA MET A 393 28.08 0.24 -2.60
C MET A 393 29.45 0.27 -1.92
N GLN A 394 29.62 -0.34 -0.73
CA GLN A 394 30.92 -0.35 -0.04
C GLN A 394 32.02 -1.08 -0.83
N THR A 395 31.70 -2.21 -1.47
CA THR A 395 32.65 -2.91 -2.35
C THR A 395 32.92 -2.14 -3.64
N THR A 396 31.90 -1.45 -4.16
CA THR A 396 32.01 -0.61 -5.36
C THR A 396 32.87 0.63 -5.11
N LEU A 397 32.78 1.23 -3.91
CA LEU A 397 33.60 2.38 -3.51
C LEU A 397 35.09 2.02 -3.47
N ARG A 398 35.44 0.81 -3.00
CA ARG A 398 36.83 0.35 -3.02
C ARG A 398 37.33 0.15 -4.45
N ALA A 399 36.55 -0.54 -5.30
CA ALA A 399 36.88 -0.70 -6.71
C ALA A 399 36.87 0.63 -7.52
N ALA A 400 36.23 1.68 -7.01
CA ALA A 400 36.29 3.03 -7.58
C ALA A 400 37.54 3.78 -7.14
N ALA A 401 37.98 3.59 -5.88
CA ALA A 401 39.27 4.08 -5.42
C ALA A 401 40.42 3.38 -6.16
N ASP A 402 40.39 2.06 -6.30
CA ASP A 402 41.39 1.30 -7.06
C ASP A 402 41.47 1.79 -8.51
N ARG A 403 40.33 2.04 -9.16
CA ARG A 403 40.28 2.63 -10.52
C ARG A 403 40.80 4.07 -10.58
N MET A 404 40.73 4.81 -9.48
CA MET A 404 41.28 6.16 -9.41
C MET A 404 42.79 6.13 -9.22
N ASP A 405 43.30 5.18 -8.44
CA ASP A 405 44.73 4.88 -8.33
C ASP A 405 45.28 4.41 -9.69
N ASP A 406 44.53 3.60 -10.45
CA ASP A 406 44.93 3.20 -11.80
C ASP A 406 44.94 4.38 -12.80
N ALA A 407 44.03 5.35 -12.63
CA ALA A 407 43.86 6.47 -13.56
C ALA A 407 44.73 7.71 -13.20
N LEU A 408 45.14 7.84 -11.94
CA LEU A 408 46.04 8.89 -11.44
C LEU A 408 47.43 8.35 -11.07
N GLY A 409 47.61 7.04 -11.13
CA GLY A 409 48.90 6.38 -10.92
C GLY A 409 49.89 6.80 -11.99
N PRO A 410 51.21 6.71 -11.70
CA PRO A 410 52.23 7.16 -12.62
C PRO A 410 52.09 6.42 -13.95
N ASP A 411 52.14 7.17 -15.06
CA ASP A 411 52.19 6.59 -16.40
C ASP A 411 53.35 5.58 -16.47
N ALA A 412 53.25 4.59 -17.36
CA ALA A 412 54.24 3.52 -17.55
C ALA A 412 55.69 4.00 -17.83
N ASN A 413 55.92 5.31 -17.91
CA ASN A 413 57.21 5.97 -18.04
C ASN A 413 57.76 6.62 -16.75
N GLY A 414 57.08 6.50 -15.60
CA GLY A 414 57.65 6.88 -14.31
C GLY A 414 57.90 8.38 -14.11
N GLU A 415 57.24 9.25 -14.86
CA GLU A 415 57.22 10.68 -14.55
C GLU A 415 56.05 10.97 -13.63
N VAL A 416 56.39 11.26 -12.37
CA VAL A 416 55.46 11.80 -11.37
C VAL A 416 55.13 13.23 -11.75
N LEU A 417 53.85 13.59 -11.71
CA LEU A 417 53.36 14.97 -11.85
C LEU A 417 54.05 15.96 -10.91
#